data_AF-A0A842HMU7-F1
#
_entry.id   AF-A0A842HMU7-F1
#
_cell.length_a   1.000
_cell.length_b   1.000
_cell.length_c   1.000
_cell.angle_alpha   90.00
_cell.angle_beta   90.00
_cell.angle_gamma   90.00
#
_symmetry.space_group_name_H-M   'P 1'
#
loop_
_entity.id
_entity.type
_entity.pdbx_description
1 polymer ?
#
loop_
_entity_poly.entity_id
_entity_poly.type
_entity_poly.pdbx_seq_one_letter_code
_entity_poly.pdbx_strand_id
1 'polypeptide(L)'
;MLNEGVLARGKPASISGFCAPGFRHVLSHQCGMCFNDSAQTDDVFDFEAMRNALTEQKLPWPPGTQPAYNTTNIGYLLATIILNVTGQSVVEFLKAEVCGPLDVAFYLGVPPKLLDKVATLYPADTVNEQYQRGQTPGSNIYRAWNAMPKPWDVDVINSAKVRTAFLPSFGGHGTARGQATVYALLANHGELNGVRLLSSAAVTQAQTLQWEAEDAILNRPLRMALGFFKNKPGWVPMGPNPDAFGHFGSGGTLAFADPDACLSFACQSNFQCGGQSVGDRTEALVEAVYKSPPAMG
;
A
#
# COMPACT_ATOMS: atom_id res chain seq x y z
N MET A 1 -2.99 1.12 15.18
CA MET A 1 -1.68 0.63 15.69
C MET A 1 -0.82 1.75 16.25
N LEU A 2 -0.56 2.84 15.51
CA LEU A 2 0.19 4.02 16.04
C LEU A 2 -0.59 4.91 17.02
N ASN A 3 -1.89 4.63 17.23
CA ASN A 3 -2.73 5.34 18.19
C ASN A 3 -2.85 4.52 19.48
N GLU A 4 -2.57 5.15 20.62
CA GLU A 4 -2.50 4.51 21.95
C GLU A 4 -3.80 3.77 22.32
N GLY A 5 -4.96 4.25 21.84
CA GLY A 5 -6.27 3.68 22.15
C GLY A 5 -6.55 2.29 21.58
N VAL A 6 -5.93 1.91 20.46
CA VAL A 6 -6.09 0.57 19.85
C VAL A 6 -5.39 -0.50 20.72
N LEU A 7 -4.31 -0.13 21.38
CA LEU A 7 -3.50 -1.02 22.22
C LEU A 7 -4.10 -1.19 23.62
N ALA A 8 -4.80 -0.17 24.12
CA ALA A 8 -5.45 -0.20 25.43
C ALA A 8 -6.62 -1.21 25.52
N ARG A 9 -7.21 -1.63 24.39
CA ARG A 9 -8.40 -2.50 24.34
C ARG A 9 -8.08 -4.00 24.34
N GLY A 10 -6.81 -4.41 24.37
CA GLY A 10 -6.40 -5.81 24.29
C GLY A 10 -5.19 -6.17 25.15
N LYS A 11 -5.36 -6.20 26.48
CA LYS A 11 -4.36 -6.59 27.51
C LYS A 11 -3.06 -5.74 27.54
N PRO A 12 -2.45 -5.54 28.73
CA PRO A 12 -1.26 -4.71 28.85
C PRO A 12 -0.03 -5.50 28.40
N ALA A 13 0.20 -5.57 27.09
CA ALA A 13 1.57 -5.57 26.63
C ALA A 13 2.01 -4.10 26.73
N SER A 14 2.98 -3.80 27.59
CA SER A 14 3.66 -2.50 27.57
C SER A 14 4.36 -2.35 26.22
N ILE A 15 3.65 -1.89 25.21
CA ILE A 15 4.17 -1.65 23.86
C ILE A 15 4.58 -0.19 23.79
N SER A 16 5.71 0.12 24.42
CA SER A 16 6.62 1.17 23.92
C SER A 16 7.31 0.76 22.60
N GLY A 17 6.88 -0.36 22.01
CA GLY A 17 7.57 -1.11 20.95
C GLY A 17 7.25 -0.72 19.49
N PHE A 18 6.49 0.34 19.22
CA PHE A 18 6.34 0.82 17.84
C PHE A 18 7.58 1.57 17.31
N CYS A 19 8.46 2.00 18.22
CA CYS A 19 9.82 2.47 17.94
C CYS A 19 10.88 1.36 18.08
N ALA A 20 10.49 0.10 18.30
CA ALA A 20 11.45 -1.00 18.24
C ALA A 20 12.00 -1.06 16.80
N PRO A 21 13.33 -1.11 16.60
CA PRO A 21 13.96 -1.08 15.28
C PRO A 21 13.31 -2.04 14.27
N GLY A 22 12.80 -3.21 14.72
CA GLY A 22 12.13 -4.19 13.88
C GLY A 22 10.85 -3.72 13.18
N PHE A 23 9.87 -3.12 13.90
CA PHE A 23 8.58 -2.77 13.28
C PHE A 23 8.68 -1.55 12.36
N ARG A 24 9.50 -0.56 12.75
CA ARG A 24 9.86 0.56 11.87
C ARG A 24 10.41 0.05 10.54
N HIS A 25 11.35 -0.91 10.58
CA HIS A 25 11.91 -1.51 9.36
C HIS A 25 10.87 -2.26 8.53
N VAL A 26 9.84 -2.87 9.15
CA VAL A 26 8.74 -3.48 8.39
C VAL A 26 7.96 -2.41 7.63
N LEU A 27 7.52 -1.35 8.32
CA LEU A 27 6.74 -0.28 7.70
C LEU A 27 7.54 0.52 6.65
N SER A 28 8.86 0.64 6.83
CA SER A 28 9.72 1.33 5.87
C SER A 28 10.28 0.41 4.79
N HIS A 29 9.91 -0.87 4.71
CA HIS A 29 10.47 -1.82 3.72
C HIS A 29 12.00 -1.98 3.81
N GLN A 30 12.51 -1.97 5.04
CA GLN A 30 13.92 -2.22 5.38
C GLN A 30 14.09 -3.45 6.28
N CYS A 31 13.06 -4.28 6.46
CA CYS A 31 13.13 -5.46 7.34
C CYS A 31 13.94 -6.63 6.75
N GLY A 32 14.34 -6.53 5.47
CA GLY A 32 14.97 -7.62 4.71
C GLY A 32 14.00 -8.73 4.29
N MET A 33 12.78 -8.76 4.81
CA MET A 33 11.79 -9.81 4.55
C MET A 33 11.04 -9.58 3.22
N CYS A 34 11.74 -9.32 2.12
CA CYS A 34 11.15 -8.89 0.83
C CYS A 34 10.82 -10.03 -0.16
N PHE A 35 11.08 -11.28 0.23
CA PHE A 35 10.86 -12.48 -0.58
C PHE A 35 9.99 -13.52 0.15
N ASN A 36 9.67 -14.61 -0.54
CA ASN A 36 8.86 -15.74 -0.07
C ASN A 36 9.29 -17.01 -0.83
N ASP A 37 10.55 -17.41 -0.62
CA ASP A 37 11.24 -18.43 -1.42
C ASP A 37 10.65 -19.83 -1.31
N SER A 38 10.07 -20.20 -0.16
CA SER A 38 9.45 -21.51 0.03
C SER A 38 7.99 -21.58 -0.43
N ALA A 39 7.37 -20.43 -0.74
CA ALA A 39 6.02 -20.40 -1.29
C ALA A 39 5.99 -21.06 -2.67
N GLN A 40 4.87 -21.71 -2.98
CA GLN A 40 4.57 -22.27 -4.29
C GLN A 40 3.73 -21.29 -5.12
N THR A 41 3.71 -21.50 -6.44
CA THR A 41 2.79 -20.78 -7.32
C THR A 41 1.35 -20.97 -6.83
N ASP A 42 0.57 -19.89 -6.85
CA ASP A 42 -0.79 -19.78 -6.30
C ASP A 42 -0.91 -19.74 -4.76
N ASP A 43 0.17 -19.90 -3.99
CA ASP A 43 0.11 -19.74 -2.52
C ASP A 43 -0.34 -18.34 -2.11
N VAL A 44 -0.26 -17.34 -2.98
CA VAL A 44 -0.79 -16.00 -2.72
C VAL A 44 -2.29 -16.02 -2.36
N PHE A 45 -3.05 -17.04 -2.76
CA PHE A 45 -4.46 -17.18 -2.37
C PHE A 45 -4.67 -17.86 -1.01
N ASP A 46 -3.60 -18.36 -0.38
CA ASP A 46 -3.63 -19.03 0.91
C ASP A 46 -2.82 -18.20 1.94
N PHE A 47 -3.55 -17.62 2.89
CA PHE A 47 -2.96 -16.79 3.93
C PHE A 47 -1.96 -17.56 4.81
N GLU A 48 -2.23 -18.82 5.12
CA GLU A 48 -1.39 -19.65 5.97
C GLU A 48 -0.14 -20.12 5.23
N ALA A 49 -0.26 -20.49 3.96
CA ALA A 49 0.90 -20.82 3.12
C ALA A 49 1.87 -19.63 3.02
N MET A 50 1.36 -18.43 2.74
CA MET A 50 2.18 -17.21 2.71
C MET A 50 2.81 -16.88 4.07
N ARG A 51 2.09 -17.09 5.17
CA ARG A 51 2.62 -16.86 6.53
C ARG A 51 3.73 -17.83 6.89
N ASN A 52 3.60 -19.10 6.49
CA ASN A 52 4.63 -20.11 6.67
C ASN A 52 5.87 -19.77 5.84
N ALA A 53 5.68 -19.38 4.57
CA ALA A 53 6.80 -18.98 3.71
C ALA A 53 7.56 -17.76 4.26
N LEU A 54 6.86 -16.77 4.81
CA LEU A 54 7.47 -15.63 5.50
C LEU A 54 8.29 -16.03 6.74
N THR A 55 7.88 -17.09 7.43
CA THR A 55 8.58 -17.58 8.64
C THR A 55 9.86 -18.34 8.28
N GLU A 56 9.87 -19.03 7.14
CA GLU A 56 11.02 -19.79 6.63
C GLU A 56 12.00 -18.91 5.83
N GLN A 57 11.56 -17.72 5.42
CA GLN A 57 12.34 -16.83 4.57
C GLN A 57 13.61 -16.35 5.29
N LYS A 58 14.77 -16.70 4.70
CA LYS A 58 16.06 -16.16 5.13
C LYS A 58 16.20 -14.72 4.67
N LEU A 59 16.72 -13.88 5.56
CA LEU A 59 16.99 -12.48 5.23
C LEU A 59 18.17 -12.39 4.25
N PRO A 60 17.99 -11.81 3.04
CA PRO A 60 19.07 -11.53 2.11
C PRO A 60 20.01 -10.43 2.63
N TRP A 61 19.50 -9.55 3.49
CA TRP A 61 20.22 -8.43 4.09
C TRP A 61 19.83 -8.26 5.56
N PRO A 62 20.72 -7.75 6.42
CA PRO A 62 20.34 -7.35 7.77
C PRO A 62 19.23 -6.29 7.77
N PRO A 63 18.31 -6.29 8.75
CA PRO A 63 17.31 -5.23 8.86
C PRO A 63 17.93 -3.84 8.99
N GLY A 64 17.40 -2.86 8.25
CA GLY A 64 17.84 -1.47 8.27
C GLY A 64 18.95 -1.12 7.29
N THR A 65 19.59 -2.10 6.63
CA THR A 65 20.78 -1.84 5.79
C THR A 65 20.48 -1.68 4.32
N GLN A 66 19.41 -2.31 3.81
CA GLN A 66 19.03 -2.28 2.40
C GLN A 66 17.54 -1.98 2.24
N PRO A 67 17.19 -0.83 1.65
CA PRO A 67 15.84 -0.57 1.16
C PRO A 67 15.43 -1.59 0.09
N ALA A 68 14.31 -2.27 0.32
CA ALA A 68 13.79 -3.29 -0.57
C ALA A 68 12.27 -3.40 -0.47
N TYR A 69 11.55 -2.83 -1.43
CA TYR A 69 10.10 -2.75 -1.44
C TYR A 69 9.44 -4.14 -1.43
N ASN A 70 8.92 -4.53 -0.27
CA ASN A 70 7.98 -5.63 -0.13
C ASN A 70 6.73 -5.44 -1.02
N THR A 71 6.71 -6.10 -2.19
CA THR A 71 5.63 -5.96 -3.18
C THR A 71 4.39 -6.77 -2.80
N THR A 72 4.51 -8.10 -2.85
CA THR A 72 3.39 -9.04 -2.67
C THR A 72 3.21 -9.43 -1.21
N ASN A 73 4.28 -9.41 -0.41
CA ASN A 73 4.30 -10.04 0.91
C ASN A 73 4.05 -9.08 2.09
N ILE A 74 4.12 -7.75 1.89
CA ILE A 74 3.96 -6.76 2.96
C ILE A 74 2.61 -6.87 3.67
N GLY A 75 1.54 -7.04 2.89
CA GLY A 75 0.18 -7.17 3.40
C GLY A 75 0.01 -8.42 4.27
N TYR A 76 0.68 -9.53 3.94
CA TYR A 76 0.63 -10.75 4.75
C TYR A 76 1.39 -10.58 6.07
N LEU A 77 2.55 -9.92 6.01
CA LEU A 77 3.33 -9.57 7.18
C LEU A 77 2.54 -8.65 8.12
N LEU A 78 1.94 -7.58 7.59
CA LEU A 78 1.13 -6.65 8.37
C LEU A 78 -0.17 -7.27 8.87
N ALA A 79 -0.85 -8.10 8.06
CA ALA A 79 -2.04 -8.83 8.49
C ALA A 79 -1.73 -9.80 9.61
N THR A 80 -0.59 -10.49 9.56
CA THR A 80 -0.12 -11.38 10.65
C THR A 80 0.15 -10.59 11.93
N ILE A 81 0.79 -9.42 11.82
CA ILE A 81 1.04 -8.54 12.98
C ILE A 81 -0.28 -8.05 13.59
N ILE A 82 -1.22 -7.58 12.76
CA ILE A 82 -2.54 -7.13 13.22
C ILE A 82 -3.27 -8.28 13.92
N LEU A 83 -3.30 -9.47 13.32
CA LEU A 83 -3.93 -10.65 13.91
C LEU A 83 -3.32 -11.01 15.26
N ASN A 84 -1.98 -11.03 15.36
CA ASN A 84 -1.30 -11.41 16.59
C ASN A 84 -1.48 -10.38 17.71
N VAL A 85 -1.55 -9.09 17.38
CA VAL A 85 -1.72 -8.03 18.39
C VAL A 85 -3.17 -7.84 18.81
N THR A 86 -4.10 -7.94 17.87
CA THR A 86 -5.51 -7.56 18.11
C THR A 86 -6.45 -8.76 18.25
N GLY A 87 -6.05 -9.93 17.77
CA GLY A 87 -6.92 -11.09 17.60
C GLY A 87 -7.90 -10.98 16.42
N GLN A 88 -7.88 -9.88 15.67
CA GLN A 88 -8.76 -9.63 14.53
C GLN A 88 -8.03 -9.85 13.21
N SER A 89 -8.75 -10.34 12.20
CA SER A 89 -8.26 -10.29 10.83
C SER A 89 -8.08 -8.82 10.38
N VAL A 90 -7.20 -8.57 9.41
CA VAL A 90 -7.02 -7.21 8.87
C VAL A 90 -8.31 -6.67 8.24
N VAL A 91 -9.18 -7.54 7.71
CA VAL A 91 -10.48 -7.15 7.14
C VAL A 91 -11.40 -6.60 8.23
N GLU A 92 -11.50 -7.31 9.35
CA GLU A 92 -12.30 -6.87 10.50
C GLU A 92 -11.72 -5.59 11.10
N PHE A 93 -10.40 -5.53 11.27
CA PHE A 93 -9.70 -4.37 11.79
C PHE A 93 -9.93 -3.12 10.92
N LEU A 94 -9.74 -3.23 9.60
CA LEU A 94 -9.97 -2.11 8.67
C LEU A 94 -11.42 -1.66 8.69
N LYS A 95 -12.37 -2.59 8.77
CA LYS A 95 -13.80 -2.26 8.86
C LYS A 95 -14.12 -1.51 10.16
N ALA A 96 -13.62 -1.98 11.29
CA ALA A 96 -13.93 -1.43 12.60
C ALA A 96 -13.22 -0.09 12.88
N GLU A 97 -11.94 0.01 12.49
CA GLU A 97 -11.05 1.09 12.94
C GLU A 97 -10.79 2.16 11.87
N VAL A 98 -11.18 1.93 10.60
CA VAL A 98 -10.89 2.87 9.50
C VAL A 98 -12.13 3.12 8.63
N CYS A 99 -12.57 2.09 7.92
CA CYS A 99 -13.58 2.20 6.87
C CYS A 99 -14.97 2.49 7.45
N GLY A 100 -15.35 1.83 8.54
CA GLY A 100 -16.62 2.07 9.23
C GLY A 100 -16.74 3.49 9.78
N PRO A 101 -15.77 3.96 10.61
CA PRO A 101 -15.79 5.32 11.14
C PRO A 101 -15.82 6.42 10.06
N LEU A 102 -15.18 6.19 8.91
CA LEU A 102 -15.14 7.15 7.80
C LEU A 102 -16.27 6.98 6.77
N ASP A 103 -17.15 6.00 6.94
CA ASP A 103 -18.17 5.60 5.98
C ASP A 103 -17.60 5.37 4.56
N VAL A 104 -16.48 4.65 4.48
CA VAL A 104 -15.79 4.31 3.24
C VAL A 104 -16.00 2.85 2.89
N ALA A 105 -16.48 2.58 1.68
CA ALA A 105 -16.53 1.22 1.14
C ALA A 105 -15.15 0.80 0.60
N PHE A 106 -14.53 -0.17 1.26
CA PHE A 106 -13.29 -0.82 0.82
C PHE A 106 -13.36 -2.33 1.10
N TYR A 107 -12.84 -3.14 0.20
CA TYR A 107 -12.90 -4.59 0.24
C TYR A 107 -11.53 -5.21 -0.01
N LEU A 108 -11.13 -6.13 0.86
CA LEU A 108 -10.09 -7.12 0.61
C LEU A 108 -10.79 -8.47 0.45
N GLY A 109 -11.05 -8.84 -0.79
CA GLY A 109 -12.03 -9.87 -1.16
C GLY A 109 -13.42 -9.27 -1.34
N VAL A 110 -13.80 -9.04 -2.60
CA VAL A 110 -15.10 -8.48 -2.97
C VAL A 110 -16.20 -9.52 -2.75
N PRO A 111 -17.29 -9.19 -2.04
CA PRO A 111 -18.44 -10.08 -1.93
C PRO A 111 -19.00 -10.44 -3.32
N PRO A 112 -19.35 -11.72 -3.59
CA PRO A 112 -19.80 -12.15 -4.92
C PRO A 112 -20.94 -11.30 -5.52
N LYS A 113 -21.86 -10.82 -4.68
CA LYS A 113 -22.99 -9.96 -5.06
C LYS A 113 -22.63 -8.53 -5.51
N LEU A 114 -21.34 -8.16 -5.42
CA LEU A 114 -20.83 -6.84 -5.83
C LEU A 114 -19.83 -6.94 -6.99
N LEU A 115 -19.59 -8.15 -7.53
CA LEU A 115 -18.63 -8.35 -8.62
C LEU A 115 -19.03 -7.61 -9.90
N ASP A 116 -20.33 -7.39 -10.11
CA ASP A 116 -20.90 -6.59 -11.20
C ASP A 116 -20.56 -5.09 -11.12
N LYS A 117 -20.22 -4.60 -9.92
CA LYS A 117 -19.78 -3.21 -9.69
C LYS A 117 -18.28 -3.03 -9.89
N VAL A 118 -17.51 -4.11 -10.02
CA VAL A 118 -16.06 -4.04 -10.20
C VAL A 118 -15.74 -3.77 -11.68
N ALA A 119 -15.13 -2.61 -11.93
CA ALA A 119 -14.70 -2.25 -13.28
C ALA A 119 -13.68 -3.26 -13.84
N THR A 120 -13.83 -3.59 -15.11
CA THR A 120 -12.83 -4.38 -15.86
C THR A 120 -11.59 -3.55 -16.10
N LEU A 121 -10.43 -4.10 -15.74
CA LEU A 121 -9.13 -3.53 -16.07
C LEU A 121 -8.78 -3.82 -17.52
N TYR A 122 -8.21 -2.83 -18.19
CA TYR A 122 -7.69 -2.93 -19.54
C TYR A 122 -6.18 -2.67 -19.50
N PRO A 123 -5.37 -3.47 -20.21
CA PRO A 123 -3.92 -3.32 -20.21
C PRO A 123 -3.54 -1.99 -20.88
N ALA A 124 -2.36 -1.49 -20.53
CA ALA A 124 -1.78 -0.36 -21.24
C ALA A 124 -1.26 -0.81 -22.62
N ASP A 125 -1.28 0.09 -23.60
CA ASP A 125 -0.65 -0.15 -24.91
C ASP A 125 0.88 -0.23 -24.81
N THR A 126 1.43 0.35 -23.74
CA THR A 126 2.86 0.40 -23.45
C THR A 126 3.24 -0.64 -22.39
N VAL A 127 4.43 -1.21 -22.53
CA VAL A 127 4.97 -2.18 -21.60
C VAL A 127 5.17 -1.57 -20.20
N ASN A 128 4.72 -2.29 -19.17
CA ASN A 128 5.11 -2.01 -17.79
C ASN A 128 6.37 -2.82 -17.45
N GLU A 129 7.50 -2.13 -17.26
CA GLU A 129 8.80 -2.77 -17.05
C GLU A 129 8.85 -3.64 -15.78
N GLN A 130 8.11 -3.26 -14.73
CA GLN A 130 8.05 -4.05 -13.50
C GLN A 130 7.31 -5.38 -13.72
N TYR A 131 6.23 -5.38 -14.50
CA TYR A 131 5.55 -6.61 -14.91
C TYR A 131 6.43 -7.53 -15.76
N GLN A 132 7.25 -6.98 -16.66
CA GLN A 132 8.18 -7.80 -17.44
C GLN A 132 9.29 -8.39 -16.57
N ARG A 133 9.89 -7.57 -15.70
CA ARG A 133 10.91 -8.06 -14.76
C ARG A 133 10.35 -9.12 -13.82
N GLY A 134 9.10 -8.96 -13.36
CA GLY A 134 8.41 -9.93 -12.52
C GLY A 134 8.14 -11.28 -13.19
N GLN A 135 8.20 -11.33 -14.53
CA GLN A 135 8.07 -12.55 -15.33
C GLN A 135 9.42 -13.08 -15.85
N THR A 136 10.52 -12.34 -15.61
CA THR A 136 11.86 -12.68 -16.11
C THR A 136 12.72 -13.29 -14.98
N PRO A 137 13.12 -14.58 -15.09
CA PRO A 137 13.98 -15.22 -14.11
C PRO A 137 15.28 -14.44 -13.85
N GLY A 138 15.73 -14.44 -12.60
CA GLY A 138 16.98 -13.81 -12.17
C GLY A 138 16.83 -12.37 -11.64
N SER A 139 15.65 -11.76 -11.75
CA SER A 139 15.37 -10.47 -11.11
C SER A 139 14.87 -10.64 -9.67
N ASN A 140 15.14 -9.64 -8.81
CA ASN A 140 14.61 -9.65 -7.44
C ASN A 140 13.07 -9.59 -7.43
N ILE A 141 12.44 -8.84 -8.33
CA ILE A 141 10.97 -8.79 -8.40
C ILE A 141 10.37 -10.13 -8.85
N TYR A 142 11.02 -10.88 -9.76
CA TYR A 142 10.62 -12.26 -10.11
C TYR A 142 10.65 -13.17 -8.88
N ARG A 143 11.72 -13.09 -8.07
CA ARG A 143 11.82 -13.82 -6.80
C ARG A 143 10.73 -13.40 -5.80
N ALA A 144 10.44 -12.10 -5.68
CA ALA A 144 9.38 -11.60 -4.81
C ALA A 144 7.96 -11.99 -5.28
N TRP A 145 7.81 -12.32 -6.56
CA TRP A 145 6.54 -12.76 -7.16
C TRP A 145 6.41 -14.27 -7.25
N ASN A 146 7.27 -15.02 -6.55
CA ASN A 146 7.32 -16.48 -6.62
C ASN A 146 5.95 -17.17 -6.39
N ALA A 147 5.14 -16.64 -5.47
CA ALA A 147 3.81 -17.16 -5.12
C ALA A 147 2.66 -16.70 -6.03
N MET A 148 2.91 -15.76 -6.95
CA MET A 148 1.89 -15.26 -7.85
C MET A 148 1.53 -16.33 -8.90
N PRO A 149 0.30 -16.32 -9.45
CA PRO A 149 -0.02 -17.08 -10.65
C PRO A 149 0.97 -16.84 -11.78
N LYS A 150 1.19 -17.86 -12.60
CA LYS A 150 2.07 -17.80 -13.77
C LYS A 150 1.29 -18.29 -14.99
N PRO A 151 0.94 -17.42 -15.96
CA PRO A 151 1.27 -15.99 -16.04
C PRO A 151 0.51 -15.12 -15.01
N TRP A 152 1.02 -13.92 -14.76
CA TRP A 152 0.34 -12.86 -14.02
C TRP A 152 0.02 -11.70 -14.97
N ASP A 153 -1.17 -11.73 -15.55
CA ASP A 153 -1.65 -10.79 -16.55
C ASP A 153 -3.00 -10.16 -16.17
N VAL A 154 -3.51 -9.28 -17.04
CA VAL A 154 -4.75 -8.54 -16.81
C VAL A 154 -5.98 -9.45 -16.74
N ASP A 155 -5.97 -10.60 -17.42
CA ASP A 155 -7.08 -11.55 -17.40
C ASP A 155 -7.14 -12.29 -16.06
N VAL A 156 -5.97 -12.70 -15.55
CA VAL A 156 -5.86 -13.26 -14.19
C VAL A 156 -6.31 -12.23 -13.15
N ILE A 157 -5.88 -10.97 -13.26
CA ILE A 157 -6.28 -9.89 -12.34
C ILE A 157 -7.80 -9.64 -12.40
N ASN A 158 -8.40 -9.72 -13.60
CA ASN A 158 -9.84 -9.57 -13.79
C ASN A 158 -10.66 -10.79 -13.34
N SER A 159 -10.02 -11.92 -13.04
CA SER A 159 -10.73 -13.14 -12.65
C SER A 159 -11.53 -12.97 -11.35
N ALA A 160 -12.63 -13.71 -11.24
CA ALA A 160 -13.39 -13.78 -10.00
C ALA A 160 -12.50 -14.27 -8.84
N LYS A 161 -11.60 -15.24 -9.09
CA LYS A 161 -10.64 -15.77 -8.10
C LYS A 161 -9.84 -14.63 -7.45
N VAL A 162 -9.24 -13.74 -8.24
CA VAL A 162 -8.48 -12.59 -7.71
C VAL A 162 -9.39 -11.58 -7.02
N ARG A 163 -10.52 -11.22 -7.63
CA ARG A 163 -11.44 -10.20 -7.08
C ARG A 163 -12.03 -10.61 -5.72
N THR A 164 -12.31 -11.89 -5.52
CA THR A 164 -12.92 -12.40 -4.27
C THR A 164 -11.89 -12.85 -3.23
N ALA A 165 -10.61 -13.01 -3.62
CA ALA A 165 -9.57 -13.49 -2.71
C ALA A 165 -9.11 -12.44 -1.70
N PHE A 166 -8.64 -12.92 -0.55
CA PHE A 166 -7.93 -12.11 0.41
C PHE A 166 -6.47 -11.91 -0.03
N LEU A 167 -6.19 -10.75 -0.63
CA LEU A 167 -4.87 -10.39 -1.15
C LEU A 167 -4.43 -9.05 -0.53
N PRO A 168 -3.87 -9.05 0.69
CA PRO A 168 -3.72 -7.86 1.53
C PRO A 168 -2.74 -6.81 1.00
N SER A 169 -1.89 -7.14 0.02
CA SER A 169 -0.93 -6.19 -0.55
C SER A 169 -1.43 -5.50 -1.82
N PHE A 170 -2.33 -6.13 -2.58
CA PHE A 170 -2.69 -5.66 -3.94
C PHE A 170 -4.14 -5.96 -4.39
N GLY A 171 -4.96 -6.66 -3.61
CA GLY A 171 -6.36 -6.99 -3.96
C GLY A 171 -7.41 -6.03 -3.41
N GLY A 172 -7.01 -4.85 -2.96
CA GLY A 172 -7.91 -3.83 -2.44
C GLY A 172 -8.84 -3.27 -3.51
N HIS A 173 -10.15 -3.32 -3.26
CA HIS A 173 -11.17 -2.73 -4.11
C HIS A 173 -11.88 -1.61 -3.35
N GLY A 174 -11.99 -0.44 -3.97
CA GLY A 174 -12.67 0.73 -3.43
C GLY A 174 -12.89 1.76 -4.52
N THR A 175 -13.25 2.98 -4.13
CA THR A 175 -13.41 4.10 -5.07
C THR A 175 -12.34 5.15 -4.84
N ALA A 176 -12.01 5.93 -5.87
CA ALA A 176 -11.14 7.11 -5.72
C ALA A 176 -11.66 8.05 -4.62
N ARG A 177 -12.97 8.28 -4.56
CA ARG A 177 -13.60 9.06 -3.48
C ARG A 177 -13.29 8.51 -2.09
N GLY A 178 -13.48 7.19 -1.90
CA GLY A 178 -13.19 6.55 -0.63
C GLY A 178 -11.72 6.66 -0.21
N GLN A 179 -10.79 6.48 -1.17
CA GLN A 179 -9.36 6.67 -0.90
C GLN A 179 -9.03 8.13 -0.56
N ALA A 180 -9.57 9.09 -1.32
CA ALA A 180 -9.41 10.51 -1.02
C ALA A 180 -9.95 10.85 0.37
N THR A 181 -11.08 10.28 0.81
CA THR A 181 -11.60 10.47 2.18
C THR A 181 -10.62 9.98 3.24
N VAL A 182 -10.00 8.80 3.07
CA VAL A 182 -8.99 8.30 4.02
C VAL A 182 -7.76 9.22 4.04
N TYR A 183 -7.29 9.67 2.88
CA TYR A 183 -6.17 10.60 2.80
C TYR A 183 -6.53 12.01 3.28
N ALA A 184 -7.78 12.45 3.19
CA ALA A 184 -8.24 13.73 3.75
C ALA A 184 -8.10 13.74 5.28
N LEU A 185 -8.36 12.60 5.94
CA LEU A 185 -8.08 12.46 7.36
C LEU A 185 -6.59 12.63 7.68
N LEU A 186 -5.69 12.12 6.83
CA LEU A 186 -4.26 12.28 7.00
C LEU A 186 -3.79 13.71 6.70
N ALA A 187 -4.31 14.34 5.65
CA ALA A 187 -4.06 15.74 5.32
C ALA A 187 -4.54 16.67 6.45
N ASN A 188 -5.62 16.32 7.14
CA ASN A 188 -6.15 17.06 8.27
C ASN A 188 -5.67 16.50 9.63
N HIS A 189 -4.42 16.05 9.69
CA HIS A 189 -3.72 15.67 10.92
C HIS A 189 -4.46 14.64 11.81
N GLY A 190 -5.10 13.66 11.17
CA GLY A 190 -5.65 12.48 11.81
C GLY A 190 -7.14 12.56 12.17
N GLU A 191 -7.82 13.64 11.80
CA GLU A 191 -9.24 13.85 12.02
C GLU A 191 -9.96 14.37 10.77
N LEU A 192 -11.18 13.89 10.52
CA LEU A 192 -12.03 14.36 9.43
C LEU A 192 -13.49 14.35 9.88
N ASN A 193 -14.21 15.46 9.70
CA ASN A 193 -15.64 15.57 10.04
C ASN A 193 -15.97 15.11 11.47
N GLY A 194 -15.12 15.45 12.45
CA GLY A 194 -15.28 15.06 13.85
C GLY A 194 -14.89 13.60 14.17
N VAL A 195 -14.45 12.82 13.18
CA VAL A 195 -13.94 11.46 13.36
C VAL A 195 -12.42 11.50 13.45
N ARG A 196 -11.85 11.19 14.62
CA ARG A 196 -10.41 11.09 14.84
C ARG A 196 -9.95 9.64 14.86
N LEU A 197 -9.05 9.29 13.94
CA LEU A 197 -8.43 7.95 13.88
C LEU A 197 -6.98 7.94 14.35
N LEU A 198 -6.26 9.05 14.15
CA LEU A 198 -4.86 9.21 14.54
C LEU A 198 -4.69 10.53 15.30
N SER A 199 -3.72 10.59 16.22
CA SER A 199 -3.26 11.87 16.74
C SER A 199 -2.46 12.60 15.67
N SER A 200 -2.40 13.94 15.75
CA SER A 200 -1.54 14.73 14.86
C SER A 200 -0.08 14.26 14.93
N ALA A 201 0.42 13.95 16.13
CA ALA A 201 1.76 13.39 16.33
C ALA A 201 1.97 12.04 15.60
N ALA A 202 0.97 11.16 15.61
CA ALA A 202 1.04 9.88 14.89
C ALA A 202 1.07 10.08 13.37
N VAL A 203 0.33 11.07 12.84
CA VAL A 203 0.40 11.43 11.41
C VAL A 203 1.78 11.98 11.07
N THR A 204 2.32 12.91 11.87
CA THR A 204 3.68 13.45 11.70
C THR A 204 4.73 12.33 11.68
N GLN A 205 4.62 11.38 12.60
CA GLN A 205 5.51 10.22 12.64
C GLN A 205 5.36 9.34 11.39
N ALA A 206 4.12 9.07 10.95
CA ALA A 206 3.84 8.24 9.79
C ALA A 206 4.41 8.81 8.48
N GLN A 207 4.37 10.15 8.31
CA GLN A 207 4.87 10.84 7.11
C GLN A 207 6.39 11.14 7.13
N THR A 208 7.06 10.94 8.27
CA THR A 208 8.48 11.26 8.42
C THR A 208 9.32 10.37 7.50
N LEU A 209 10.20 10.99 6.70
CA LEU A 209 11.12 10.28 5.80
C LEU A 209 11.98 9.28 6.60
N GLN A 210 11.98 8.03 6.13
CA GLN A 210 12.77 6.93 6.69
C GLN A 210 14.05 6.72 5.88
N TRP A 211 13.95 6.78 4.55
CA TRP A 211 15.08 6.68 3.63
C TRP A 211 14.74 7.24 2.25
N GLU A 212 15.78 7.63 1.53
CA GLU A 212 15.77 7.96 0.11
C GLU A 212 16.96 7.27 -0.56
N ALA A 213 16.69 6.36 -1.49
CA ALA A 213 17.70 5.51 -2.11
C ALA A 213 17.16 4.83 -3.37
N GLU A 214 18.04 4.17 -4.11
CA GLU A 214 17.64 3.19 -5.12
C GLU A 214 17.13 1.91 -4.43
N ASP A 215 15.90 1.51 -4.78
CA ASP A 215 15.25 0.35 -4.19
C ASP A 215 15.71 -0.97 -4.83
N ALA A 216 16.05 -1.96 -4.00
CA ALA A 216 16.60 -3.23 -4.47
C ALA A 216 15.59 -4.16 -5.18
N ILE A 217 14.27 -3.88 -5.09
CA ILE A 217 13.23 -4.69 -5.75
C ILE A 217 12.81 -4.01 -7.05
N LEU A 218 12.43 -2.74 -6.98
CA LEU A 218 11.91 -1.96 -8.10
C LEU A 218 13.02 -1.37 -8.98
N ASN A 219 14.28 -1.38 -8.54
CA ASN A 219 15.44 -0.81 -9.25
C ASN A 219 15.19 0.64 -9.70
N ARG A 220 14.68 1.46 -8.78
CA ARG A 220 14.37 2.87 -9.03
C ARG A 220 14.49 3.71 -7.76
N PRO A 221 14.77 5.02 -7.87
CA PRO A 221 14.85 5.88 -6.70
C PRO A 221 13.48 6.05 -6.05
N LEU A 222 13.42 5.76 -4.75
CA LEU A 222 12.22 5.91 -3.93
C LEU A 222 12.52 6.77 -2.70
N ARG A 223 11.46 7.38 -2.17
CA ARG A 223 11.43 8.04 -0.86
C ARG A 223 10.33 7.38 -0.05
N MET A 224 10.67 6.83 1.11
CA MET A 224 9.69 6.11 1.93
C MET A 224 9.57 6.71 3.32
N ALA A 225 8.33 6.82 3.76
CA ALA A 225 7.93 7.04 5.14
C ALA A 225 7.51 5.70 5.79
N LEU A 226 6.72 5.73 6.86
CA LEU A 226 6.21 4.51 7.50
C LEU A 226 4.94 4.02 6.78
N GLY A 227 5.09 3.09 5.85
CA GLY A 227 4.00 2.50 5.06
C GLY A 227 3.52 3.36 3.89
N PHE A 228 4.15 4.52 3.67
CA PHE A 228 3.81 5.46 2.61
C PHE A 228 5.04 5.80 1.77
N PHE A 229 4.84 5.93 0.47
CA PHE A 229 5.76 6.65 -0.39
C PHE A 229 5.67 8.14 -0.11
N LYS A 230 6.80 8.84 -0.19
CA LYS A 230 6.84 10.30 -0.25
C LYS A 230 6.97 10.76 -1.69
N ASN A 231 6.56 12.00 -1.94
CA ASN A 231 6.65 12.62 -3.26
C ASN A 231 8.06 12.48 -3.85
N LYS A 232 8.15 11.93 -5.06
CA LYS A 232 9.39 11.84 -5.83
C LYS A 232 9.07 12.18 -7.29
N PRO A 233 9.25 13.45 -7.72
CA PRO A 233 8.98 13.86 -9.09
C PRO A 233 9.61 12.92 -10.13
N GLY A 234 8.86 12.59 -11.18
CA GLY A 234 9.25 11.65 -12.25
C GLY A 234 9.07 10.16 -11.91
N TRP A 235 8.85 9.80 -10.64
CA TRP A 235 8.70 8.41 -10.20
C TRP A 235 7.38 8.18 -9.46
N VAL A 236 7.11 8.98 -8.44
CA VAL A 236 5.87 8.99 -7.66
C VAL A 236 5.45 10.45 -7.41
N PRO A 237 4.96 11.16 -8.45
CA PRO A 237 4.65 12.58 -8.35
C PRO A 237 3.36 12.79 -7.52
N MET A 238 3.48 13.59 -6.46
CA MET A 238 2.40 13.95 -5.55
C MET A 238 2.32 15.48 -5.39
N GLY A 239 2.55 16.22 -6.47
CA GLY A 239 2.50 17.69 -6.49
C GLY A 239 3.83 18.37 -6.15
N PRO A 240 3.81 19.66 -5.76
CA PRO A 240 5.00 20.45 -5.47
C PRO A 240 5.59 20.20 -4.08
N ASN A 241 4.80 19.73 -3.10
CA ASN A 241 5.28 19.52 -1.74
C ASN A 241 6.14 18.25 -1.68
N PRO A 242 7.45 18.32 -1.34
CA PRO A 242 8.27 17.13 -1.15
C PRO A 242 7.82 16.26 0.03
N ASP A 243 7.01 16.78 0.95
CA ASP A 243 6.53 16.06 2.12
C ASP A 243 5.18 15.37 1.95
N ALA A 244 4.46 15.65 0.85
CA ALA A 244 3.28 14.89 0.46
C ALA A 244 3.58 13.38 0.43
N PHE A 245 2.62 12.59 0.91
CA PHE A 245 2.83 11.16 1.16
C PHE A 245 1.57 10.35 0.87
N GLY A 246 1.78 9.14 0.38
CA GLY A 246 0.69 8.29 -0.09
C GLY A 246 1.17 6.97 -0.65
N HIS A 247 0.43 6.43 -1.61
CA HIS A 247 0.80 5.19 -2.27
C HIS A 247 0.35 5.20 -3.72
N PHE A 248 1.20 4.70 -4.62
CA PHE A 248 0.86 4.48 -6.02
C PHE A 248 0.55 3.00 -6.26
N GLY A 249 -0.27 2.70 -7.25
CA GLY A 249 -0.52 1.34 -7.72
C GLY A 249 -0.03 1.15 -9.14
N SER A 250 0.34 -0.09 -9.46
CA SER A 250 0.70 -0.43 -10.83
C SER A 250 -0.50 -0.17 -11.76
N GLY A 251 -0.23 0.40 -12.93
CA GLY A 251 -1.27 0.81 -13.88
C GLY A 251 -1.76 2.25 -13.73
N GLY A 252 -1.13 3.05 -12.86
CA GLY A 252 -1.31 4.51 -12.84
C GLY A 252 -2.26 5.04 -11.77
N THR A 253 -2.65 4.22 -10.80
CA THR A 253 -3.44 4.67 -9.66
C THR A 253 -2.55 5.38 -8.65
N LEU A 254 -3.09 6.40 -7.99
CA LEU A 254 -2.36 7.18 -7.00
C LEU A 254 -3.34 7.74 -5.98
N ALA A 255 -3.00 7.67 -4.71
CA ALA A 255 -3.69 8.41 -3.66
C ALA A 255 -2.69 8.92 -2.62
N PHE A 256 -2.85 10.17 -2.20
CA PHE A 256 -1.93 10.83 -1.26
C PHE A 256 -2.60 11.95 -0.47
N ALA A 257 -1.91 12.36 0.58
CA ALA A 257 -2.20 13.52 1.40
C ALA A 257 -1.05 14.53 1.32
N ASP A 258 -1.41 15.81 1.35
CA ASP A 258 -0.51 16.94 1.55
C ASP A 258 -1.08 17.80 2.69
N PRO A 259 -0.56 17.61 3.92
CA PRO A 259 -1.02 18.38 5.08
C PRO A 259 -0.74 19.88 4.97
N ASP A 260 0.32 20.29 4.28
CA ASP A 260 0.67 21.71 4.16
C ASP A 260 -0.32 22.45 3.25
N ALA A 261 -0.83 21.75 2.23
CA ALA A 261 -1.87 22.24 1.34
C ALA A 261 -3.30 21.94 1.84
N CYS A 262 -3.46 21.25 2.98
CA CYS A 262 -4.74 20.68 3.44
C CYS A 262 -5.46 19.89 2.33
N LEU A 263 -4.69 19.18 1.50
CA LEU A 263 -5.17 18.54 0.28
C LEU A 263 -5.09 17.01 0.40
N SER A 264 -6.09 16.34 -0.13
CA SER A 264 -6.01 14.92 -0.46
C SER A 264 -6.35 14.70 -1.92
N PHE A 265 -5.78 13.66 -2.49
CA PHE A 265 -5.97 13.30 -3.89
C PHE A 265 -6.12 11.80 -4.00
N ALA A 266 -6.97 11.36 -4.93
CA ALA A 266 -6.99 9.99 -5.41
C ALA A 266 -7.42 9.93 -6.87
N CYS A 267 -6.67 9.21 -7.68
CA CYS A 267 -7.00 8.89 -9.06
C CYS A 267 -6.96 7.37 -9.24
N GLN A 268 -8.02 6.84 -9.85
CA GLN A 268 -8.12 5.46 -10.26
C GLN A 268 -8.56 5.41 -11.72
N SER A 269 -7.86 4.61 -12.51
CA SER A 269 -8.18 4.35 -13.90
C SER A 269 -8.28 2.85 -14.09
N ASN A 270 -9.29 2.41 -14.84
CA ASN A 270 -9.39 1.02 -15.25
C ASN A 270 -8.63 0.75 -16.56
N PHE A 271 -8.23 1.79 -17.29
CA PHE A 271 -7.23 1.67 -18.35
C PHE A 271 -5.84 1.89 -17.73
N GLN A 272 -4.99 0.86 -17.75
CA GLN A 272 -3.67 0.93 -17.14
C GLN A 272 -2.75 1.89 -17.90
N CYS A 273 -1.67 2.33 -17.25
CA CYS A 273 -0.52 2.94 -17.92
C CYS A 273 0.71 2.04 -17.82
N GLY A 274 1.60 2.13 -18.82
CA GLY A 274 2.95 1.59 -18.72
C GLY A 274 3.94 2.64 -18.22
N GLY A 275 5.22 2.37 -18.41
CA GLY A 275 6.30 3.26 -17.96
C GLY A 275 6.61 3.18 -16.46
N GLN A 276 7.43 4.11 -16.00
CA GLN A 276 8.03 4.09 -14.65
C GLN A 276 7.24 4.91 -13.60
N SER A 277 6.34 5.79 -14.02
CA SER A 277 5.55 6.62 -13.11
C SER A 277 4.06 6.24 -13.09
N VAL A 278 3.19 7.18 -12.72
CA VAL A 278 1.74 7.01 -12.63
C VAL A 278 1.00 7.38 -13.93
N GLY A 279 1.76 7.80 -14.96
CA GLY A 279 1.28 8.06 -16.31
C GLY A 279 0.64 9.44 -16.49
N ASP A 280 0.65 9.93 -17.72
CA ASP A 280 0.29 11.31 -18.09
C ASP A 280 -1.06 11.76 -17.54
N ARG A 281 -2.06 10.86 -17.52
CA ARG A 281 -3.40 11.19 -17.00
C ARG A 281 -3.37 11.55 -15.53
N THR A 282 -2.71 10.72 -14.71
CA THR A 282 -2.67 10.92 -13.27
C THR A 282 -1.78 12.11 -12.93
N GLU A 283 -0.65 12.28 -13.63
CA GLU A 283 0.24 13.43 -13.46
C GLU A 283 -0.45 14.76 -13.81
N ALA A 284 -1.18 14.82 -14.94
CA ALA A 284 -1.93 16.01 -15.34
C ALA A 284 -3.03 16.37 -14.32
N LEU A 285 -3.70 15.37 -13.72
CA LEU A 285 -4.69 15.60 -12.67
C LEU A 285 -4.05 16.12 -11.38
N VAL A 286 -2.88 15.60 -11.01
CA VAL A 286 -2.10 16.12 -9.88
C VAL A 286 -1.69 17.57 -10.14
N GLU A 287 -1.19 17.89 -11.32
CA GLU A 287 -0.83 19.27 -11.67
C GLU A 287 -2.05 20.21 -11.64
N ALA A 288 -3.18 19.76 -12.20
CA ALA A 288 -4.41 20.55 -12.26
C ALA A 288 -4.97 20.88 -10.87
N VAL A 289 -4.93 19.94 -9.91
CA VAL A 289 -5.45 20.20 -8.56
C VAL A 289 -4.62 21.27 -7.83
N TYR A 290 -3.29 21.27 -7.99
CA TYR A 290 -2.42 22.29 -7.36
C TYR A 290 -2.46 23.66 -8.06
N LYS A 291 -2.85 23.71 -9.34
CA LYS A 291 -3.09 24.98 -10.04
C LYS A 291 -4.47 25.57 -9.78
N SER A 292 -5.39 24.77 -9.23
CA SER A 292 -6.74 25.22 -8.94
C SER A 292 -6.72 26.13 -7.70
N PRO A 293 -7.53 27.20 -7.68
CA PRO A 293 -7.67 28.01 -6.47
C PRO A 293 -8.18 27.13 -5.32
N PRO A 294 -7.81 27.44 -4.06
CA PRO A 294 -8.36 26.73 -2.91
C PRO A 294 -9.89 26.78 -2.99
N ALA A 295 -10.56 25.65 -2.70
CA ALA A 295 -12.01 25.65 -2.57
C ALA A 295 -12.38 26.68 -1.48
N MET A 296 -13.08 27.74 -1.87
CA MET A 296 -13.64 28.69 -0.88
C MET A 296 -14.71 27.92 -0.10
N GLY A 297 -14.38 27.57 1.15
CA GLY A 297 -15.32 27.01 2.12
C GLY A 297 -16.20 28.08 2.75
#